data_AF-A0A3D4YNC7-F1
#
_entry.id   AF-A0A3D4YNC7-F1
#
_cell.length_a   1.000
_cell.length_b   1.000
_cell.length_c   1.000
_cell.angle_alpha   90.00
_cell.angle_beta   90.00
_cell.angle_gamma   90.00
#
_symmetry.space_group_name_H-M   'P 1'
#
loop_
_entity.id
_entity.type
_entity.pdbx_description
1 polymer ?
#
loop_
_entity_poly.entity_id
_entity_poly.type
_entity_poly.pdbx_seq_one_letter_code
_entity_poly.pdbx_strand_id
1 'polypeptide(L)'
;MPLTKHDRVQQNSAGPCISRLVETSPQPRTTDEMYLDLLKRNLTRALIAKEYERHTLAPRRPLLRSLHAIVKGILNPMSLELVRLVRSGPEDYVQSGHEARNRVEDAETMLGTLQLDQMQFCINDVCDRGVPGDLLEAGVWRGGMTVFMRAVLKARGENLRRVWVVDSFAGLPAPDADADSFGWEGGDMAVSLDEVKNNFMRYGLLDDRVAFLKGFFSVTLPQASIPALSVLRVDADLYESTLDVLNHLYPKLSVGGYAIFDDYQNLKDCRRAIDEYRHAHGISDPITTIDSRAVFWRKSDGPNARSS
;
A
#
# COMPACT_ATOMS: atom_id res chain seq x y z
N MET A 1 35.65 -38.20 -18.94
CA MET A 1 35.63 -38.40 -17.48
C MET A 1 34.18 -38.34 -17.02
N PRO A 2 33.67 -39.33 -16.27
CA PRO A 2 32.30 -39.26 -15.75
C PRO A 2 32.28 -38.33 -14.55
N LEU A 3 31.42 -37.31 -14.60
CA LEU A 3 31.16 -36.38 -13.49
C LEU A 3 30.82 -37.16 -12.21
N THR A 4 31.42 -36.77 -11.10
CA THR A 4 31.27 -37.47 -9.82
C THR A 4 29.89 -37.26 -9.22
N LYS A 5 29.48 -38.13 -8.28
CA LYS A 5 28.20 -38.01 -7.54
C LYS A 5 28.06 -36.67 -6.80
N HIS A 6 29.15 -35.94 -6.52
CA HIS A 6 29.11 -34.61 -5.93
C HIS A 6 28.74 -33.50 -6.93
N ASP A 7 29.09 -33.66 -8.21
CA ASP A 7 28.73 -32.68 -9.25
C ASP A 7 27.25 -32.74 -9.63
N ARG A 8 26.57 -33.86 -9.35
CA ARG A 8 25.12 -34.02 -9.59
C ARG A 8 24.22 -33.48 -8.47
N VAL A 9 24.77 -33.16 -7.30
CA VAL A 9 23.99 -32.63 -6.16
C VAL A 9 23.85 -31.10 -6.23
N GLN A 10 24.70 -30.40 -6.98
CA GLN A 10 24.60 -28.94 -7.14
C GLN A 10 23.72 -28.47 -8.30
N GLN A 11 23.22 -29.36 -9.15
CA GLN A 11 22.36 -28.99 -10.30
C GLN A 11 20.86 -29.19 -10.07
N ASN A 12 20.40 -29.54 -8.87
CA ASN A 12 18.99 -29.92 -8.64
C ASN A 12 18.32 -29.35 -7.36
N SER A 13 18.76 -28.20 -6.82
CA SER A 13 18.15 -27.62 -5.61
C SER A 13 17.67 -26.17 -5.70
N ALA A 14 17.76 -25.52 -6.87
CA ALA A 14 17.14 -24.21 -7.07
C ALA A 14 15.93 -24.39 -7.98
N GLY A 15 14.75 -24.59 -7.40
CA GLY A 15 13.51 -24.24 -8.09
C GLY A 15 13.58 -22.79 -8.59
N PRO A 16 12.77 -22.39 -9.59
CA PRO A 16 12.77 -21.02 -10.08
C PRO A 16 12.63 -20.05 -8.90
N CYS A 17 13.54 -19.08 -8.79
CA CYS A 17 13.47 -18.04 -7.78
C CYS A 17 12.10 -17.34 -7.86
N ILE A 18 11.33 -17.34 -6.77
CA ILE A 18 9.97 -16.78 -6.71
C ILE A 18 9.91 -15.36 -7.27
N SER A 19 10.94 -14.56 -7.01
CA SER A 19 11.07 -13.21 -7.56
C SER A 19 10.83 -13.09 -9.07
N ARG A 20 11.20 -14.11 -9.87
CA ARG A 20 10.99 -14.12 -11.33
C ARG A 20 9.55 -14.42 -11.75
N LEU A 21 8.77 -14.99 -10.85
CA LEU A 21 7.37 -15.36 -11.07
C LEU A 21 6.40 -14.27 -10.61
N VAL A 22 6.87 -13.30 -9.82
CA VAL A 22 6.09 -12.12 -9.48
C VAL A 22 6.05 -11.20 -10.69
N GLU A 23 4.90 -11.12 -11.37
CA GLU A 23 4.72 -10.26 -12.53
C GLU A 23 4.39 -8.82 -12.11
N THR A 24 4.77 -7.87 -12.97
CA THR A 24 4.33 -6.47 -12.89
C THR A 24 3.87 -5.99 -14.26
N SER A 25 3.09 -4.92 -14.27
CA SER A 25 2.50 -4.31 -15.46
C SER A 25 2.64 -2.80 -15.45
N PRO A 26 2.94 -2.14 -16.58
CA PRO A 26 3.25 -2.75 -17.88
C PRO A 26 4.57 -3.53 -17.84
N GLN A 27 4.74 -4.46 -18.78
CA GLN A 27 6.02 -5.13 -18.99
C GLN A 27 7.07 -4.10 -19.44
N PRO A 28 8.23 -3.99 -18.77
CA PRO A 28 9.14 -2.88 -18.96
C PRO A 28 9.85 -2.92 -20.30
N ARG A 29 9.71 -1.85 -21.10
CA ARG A 29 10.35 -1.66 -22.41
C ARG A 29 11.22 -0.41 -22.48
N THR A 30 10.96 0.59 -21.64
CA THR A 30 11.75 1.83 -21.53
C THR A 30 12.56 1.85 -20.23
N THR A 31 13.54 2.77 -20.13
CA THR A 31 14.29 2.98 -18.89
C THR A 31 13.38 3.38 -17.72
N ASP A 32 12.38 4.22 -17.99
CA ASP A 32 11.41 4.64 -16.98
C ASP A 32 10.56 3.47 -16.49
N GLU A 33 10.11 2.61 -17.40
CA GLU A 33 9.36 1.40 -17.02
C GLU A 33 10.23 0.39 -16.28
N MET A 34 11.51 0.22 -16.66
CA MET A 34 12.46 -0.63 -15.93
C MET A 34 12.70 -0.11 -14.50
N TYR A 35 12.79 1.22 -14.33
CA TYR A 35 12.89 1.83 -13.01
C TYR A 35 11.64 1.57 -12.17
N LEU A 36 10.45 1.74 -12.74
CA LEU A 36 9.20 1.52 -12.03
C LEU A 36 8.96 0.03 -11.72
N ASP A 37 9.26 -0.90 -12.64
CA ASP A 37 9.21 -2.35 -12.36
C ASP A 37 10.15 -2.73 -11.19
N LEU A 38 11.39 -2.27 -11.22
CA LEU A 38 12.35 -2.51 -10.15
C LEU A 38 11.84 -1.96 -8.82
N LEU A 39 11.26 -0.75 -8.83
CA LEU A 39 10.76 -0.11 -7.62
C LEU A 39 9.55 -0.85 -7.04
N LYS A 40 8.60 -1.28 -7.88
CA LYS A 40 7.46 -2.13 -7.45
C LYS A 40 7.96 -3.37 -6.72
N ARG A 41 8.91 -4.10 -7.33
CA ARG A 41 9.48 -5.32 -6.75
C ARG A 41 10.28 -5.07 -5.48
N ASN A 42 10.89 -3.89 -5.35
CA ASN A 42 11.68 -3.55 -4.17
C ASN A 42 10.78 -3.19 -2.98
N LEU A 43 9.75 -2.36 -3.21
CA LEU A 43 8.81 -1.90 -2.19
C LEU A 43 7.99 -3.05 -1.59
N THR A 44 7.64 -4.05 -2.41
CA THR A 44 6.94 -5.27 -1.96
C THR A 44 7.89 -6.36 -1.49
N ARG A 45 9.20 -6.16 -1.59
CA ARG A 45 10.26 -7.17 -1.37
C ARG A 45 10.20 -8.40 -2.28
N ALA A 46 9.36 -8.37 -3.32
CA ALA A 46 9.32 -9.40 -4.35
C ALA A 46 10.69 -9.68 -5.00
N LEU A 47 11.56 -8.66 -5.09
CA LEU A 47 12.90 -8.81 -5.69
C LEU A 47 13.77 -9.84 -4.95
N ILE A 48 13.61 -9.94 -3.63
CA ILE A 48 14.39 -10.83 -2.76
C ILE A 48 13.57 -12.03 -2.25
N ALA A 49 12.35 -12.19 -2.75
CA ALA A 49 11.43 -13.26 -2.42
C ALA A 49 12.06 -14.64 -2.64
N LYS A 50 11.92 -15.50 -1.64
CA LYS A 50 12.37 -16.90 -1.62
C LYS A 50 11.19 -17.79 -1.30
N GLU A 51 11.36 -19.11 -1.40
CA GLU A 51 10.32 -20.10 -1.04
C GLU A 51 9.89 -20.01 0.44
N TYR A 52 10.74 -19.46 1.31
CA TYR A 52 10.42 -19.26 2.71
C TYR A 52 10.81 -17.85 3.16
N GLU A 53 9.88 -17.20 3.85
CA GLU A 53 10.08 -15.95 4.57
C GLU A 53 10.44 -16.19 6.03
N ARG A 54 11.13 -15.23 6.60
CA ARG A 54 11.56 -15.22 8.00
C ARG A 54 10.69 -14.22 8.75
N HIS A 55 9.93 -14.73 9.72
CA HIS A 55 9.15 -13.89 10.61
C HIS A 55 9.74 -13.90 12.01
N THR A 56 9.91 -12.71 12.57
CA THR A 56 10.22 -12.49 13.97
C THR A 56 9.11 -13.09 14.83
N LEU A 57 9.50 -13.83 15.86
CA LEU A 57 8.54 -14.39 16.79
C LEU A 57 8.02 -13.31 17.75
N ALA A 58 6.70 -13.08 17.72
CA ALA A 58 5.99 -12.21 18.67
C ALA A 58 4.91 -13.01 19.43
N PRO A 59 5.27 -13.76 20.49
CA PRO A 59 4.29 -14.55 21.24
C PRO A 59 3.27 -13.64 21.94
N ARG A 60 1.97 -13.94 21.81
CA ARG A 60 0.91 -13.19 22.52
C ARG A 60 0.73 -13.65 23.97
N ARG A 61 0.92 -14.95 24.26
CA ARG A 61 0.68 -15.54 25.58
C ARG A 61 1.80 -15.14 26.57
N PRO A 62 1.48 -14.68 27.81
CA PRO A 62 2.48 -14.23 28.79
C PRO A 62 3.61 -15.23 29.05
N LEU A 63 3.28 -16.52 29.26
CA LEU A 63 4.27 -17.56 29.50
C LEU A 63 5.26 -17.72 28.32
N LEU A 64 4.75 -17.68 27.09
CA LEU A 64 5.57 -17.78 25.88
C LEU A 64 6.42 -16.54 25.67
N ARG A 65 5.94 -15.34 26.09
CA ARG A 65 6.73 -14.10 26.06
C ARG A 65 7.95 -14.20 26.98
N SER A 66 7.76 -14.66 28.22
CA SER A 66 8.86 -14.83 29.17
C SER A 66 9.88 -15.86 28.68
N LEU A 67 9.42 -17.01 28.17
CA LEU A 67 10.30 -18.02 27.59
C LEU A 67 11.07 -17.48 26.38
N HIS A 68 10.39 -16.77 25.48
CA HIS A 68 11.00 -16.16 24.32
C HIS A 68 12.06 -15.12 24.70
N ALA A 69 11.82 -14.31 25.74
CA ALA A 69 12.79 -13.34 26.24
C ALA A 69 14.07 -14.02 26.76
N ILE A 70 13.94 -15.14 27.47
CA ILE A 70 15.09 -15.94 27.93
C ILE A 70 15.90 -16.46 26.73
N VAL A 71 15.23 -17.09 25.76
CA VAL A 71 15.87 -17.61 24.55
C VAL A 71 16.58 -16.47 23.79
N LYS A 72 15.92 -15.33 23.62
CA LYS A 72 16.50 -14.16 22.96
C LYS A 72 17.75 -13.64 23.70
N GLY A 73 17.72 -13.61 25.04
CA GLY A 73 18.88 -13.23 25.86
C GLY A 73 20.10 -14.14 25.68
N ILE A 74 19.89 -15.43 25.39
CA ILE A 74 20.97 -16.39 25.10
C ILE A 74 21.49 -16.19 23.67
N LEU A 75 20.60 -15.99 22.69
CA LEU A 75 20.98 -15.93 21.27
C LEU A 75 21.62 -14.60 20.85
N ASN A 76 21.17 -13.47 21.42
CA ASN A 76 21.61 -12.13 21.02
C ASN A 76 23.14 -11.94 21.10
N PRO A 77 23.86 -12.35 22.18
CA PRO A 77 25.33 -12.22 22.25
C PRO A 77 26.07 -12.99 21.16
N MET A 78 25.43 -14.01 20.58
CA MET A 78 25.98 -14.82 19.48
C MET A 78 25.60 -14.27 18.09
N SER A 79 24.92 -13.11 18.02
CA SER A 79 24.35 -12.57 16.78
C SER A 79 23.39 -13.54 16.08
N LEU A 80 22.63 -14.31 16.87
CA LEU A 80 21.63 -15.25 16.38
C LEU A 80 20.21 -14.75 16.71
N GLU A 81 19.27 -15.04 15.81
CA GLU A 81 17.85 -14.74 16.00
C GLU A 81 17.00 -15.98 15.70
N LEU A 82 16.00 -16.21 16.53
CA LEU A 82 15.02 -17.27 16.33
C LEU A 82 13.86 -16.73 15.50
N VAL A 83 13.73 -17.26 14.27
CA VAL A 83 12.67 -16.88 13.33
C VAL A 83 11.73 -18.05 13.07
N ARG A 84 10.49 -17.74 12.71
CA ARG A 84 9.57 -18.69 12.08
C ARG A 84 9.79 -18.66 10.57
N LEU A 85 10.01 -19.83 9.98
CA LEU A 85 9.99 -19.97 8.53
C LEU A 85 8.56 -20.20 8.08
N VAL A 86 8.06 -19.33 7.22
CA VAL A 86 6.72 -19.42 6.62
C VAL A 86 6.90 -19.60 5.13
N ARG A 87 6.17 -20.54 4.52
CA ARG A 87 6.25 -20.78 3.09
C ARG A 87 5.56 -19.63 2.35
N SER A 88 6.21 -19.12 1.32
CA SER A 88 5.73 -18.06 0.46
C SER A 88 5.73 -18.51 -1.01
N GLY A 89 4.79 -18.00 -1.79
CA GLY A 89 4.58 -18.17 -3.21
C GLY A 89 4.59 -16.83 -3.95
N PRO A 90 4.64 -16.82 -5.29
CA PRO A 90 4.58 -15.59 -6.08
C PRO A 90 3.32 -14.75 -5.80
N GLU A 91 2.19 -15.42 -5.58
CA GLU A 91 0.91 -14.82 -5.25
C GLU A 91 1.00 -13.98 -3.98
N ASP A 92 1.92 -14.32 -3.05
CA ASP A 92 2.24 -13.56 -1.83
C ASP A 92 2.70 -12.11 -2.08
N TYR A 93 3.12 -11.82 -3.30
CA TYR A 93 3.61 -10.50 -3.69
C TYR A 93 2.73 -9.85 -4.77
N VAL A 94 1.87 -10.62 -5.42
CA VAL A 94 0.98 -10.14 -6.50
C VAL A 94 -0.31 -9.59 -5.90
N GLN A 95 -0.93 -10.33 -4.97
CA GLN A 95 -2.15 -9.91 -4.28
C GLN A 95 -1.81 -9.08 -3.04
N SER A 96 -2.63 -8.08 -2.73
CA SER A 96 -2.51 -7.32 -1.48
C SER A 96 -3.06 -8.09 -0.28
N GLY A 97 -2.66 -7.65 0.93
CA GLY A 97 -3.23 -8.10 2.19
C GLY A 97 -3.07 -9.59 2.46
N HIS A 98 -1.92 -10.14 2.07
CA HIS A 98 -1.42 -11.39 2.60
C HIS A 98 -1.70 -11.46 4.09
N GLU A 99 -2.40 -12.54 4.50
CA GLU A 99 -2.82 -12.75 5.88
C GLU A 99 -1.70 -12.28 6.81
N ALA A 100 -2.03 -11.68 7.96
CA ALA A 100 -1.03 -11.13 8.90
C ALA A 100 0.15 -12.08 9.26
N ARG A 101 0.05 -13.36 8.89
CA ARG A 101 1.06 -14.44 8.94
C ARG A 101 2.17 -14.37 7.87
N ASN A 102 1.97 -13.69 6.74
CA ASN A 102 2.86 -13.59 5.58
C ASN A 102 3.30 -12.13 5.32
N ARG A 103 3.25 -11.28 6.35
CA ARG A 103 3.76 -9.90 6.27
C ARG A 103 5.27 -9.91 6.10
N VAL A 104 5.76 -9.36 4.99
CA VAL A 104 7.19 -9.09 4.88
C VAL A 104 7.56 -7.98 5.86
N GLU A 105 8.23 -8.35 6.95
CA GLU A 105 8.40 -7.50 8.13
C GLU A 105 9.14 -6.18 7.84
N ASP A 106 9.89 -6.10 6.74
CA ASP A 106 10.74 -4.99 6.33
C ASP A 106 10.36 -4.38 4.96
N ALA A 107 9.20 -4.73 4.40
CA ALA A 107 8.66 -4.06 3.21
C ALA A 107 8.13 -2.65 3.55
N GLU A 108 8.21 -1.71 2.61
CA GLU A 108 7.64 -0.36 2.75
C GLU A 108 6.15 -0.30 2.41
N THR A 109 5.58 -1.36 1.84
CA THR A 109 4.15 -1.49 1.57
C THR A 109 3.64 -2.92 1.86
N MET A 110 2.38 -3.05 2.27
CA MET A 110 1.69 -4.34 2.41
C MET A 110 0.88 -4.70 1.14
N LEU A 111 0.96 -3.84 0.13
CA LEU A 111 0.21 -3.98 -1.10
C LEU A 111 0.97 -4.90 -2.06
N GLY A 112 0.22 -5.61 -2.90
CA GLY A 112 0.77 -6.44 -3.96
C GLY A 112 1.09 -5.64 -5.23
N THR A 113 1.78 -6.28 -6.18
CA THR A 113 2.13 -5.65 -7.45
C THR A 113 0.90 -5.23 -8.26
N LEU A 114 -0.25 -5.91 -8.14
CA LEU A 114 -1.48 -5.50 -8.84
C LEU A 114 -1.96 -4.09 -8.45
N GLN A 115 -1.89 -3.74 -7.17
CA GLN A 115 -2.27 -2.40 -6.74
C GLN A 115 -1.26 -1.33 -7.17
N LEU A 116 0.03 -1.66 -7.17
CA LEU A 116 1.06 -0.76 -7.68
C LEU A 116 0.91 -0.56 -9.20
N ASP A 117 0.64 -1.62 -9.95
CA ASP A 117 0.36 -1.57 -11.38
C ASP A 117 -0.88 -0.71 -11.67
N GLN A 118 -1.94 -0.88 -10.88
CA GLN A 118 -3.16 -0.07 -11.01
C GLN A 118 -2.89 1.41 -10.68
N MET A 119 -2.09 1.70 -9.65
CA MET A 119 -1.71 3.07 -9.32
C MET A 119 -0.90 3.70 -10.47
N GLN A 120 0.06 2.96 -11.03
CA GLN A 120 0.82 3.40 -12.20
C GLN A 120 -0.10 3.71 -13.39
N PHE A 121 -1.07 2.84 -13.67
CA PHE A 121 -2.08 3.06 -14.70
C PHE A 121 -2.88 4.34 -14.45
N CYS A 122 -3.44 4.52 -13.25
CA CYS A 122 -4.24 5.69 -12.90
C CYS A 122 -3.44 6.99 -13.04
N ILE A 123 -2.19 7.02 -12.55
CA ILE A 123 -1.32 8.20 -12.65
C ILE A 123 -0.99 8.52 -14.11
N ASN A 124 -0.62 7.51 -14.90
CA ASN A 124 -0.33 7.70 -16.32
C ASN A 124 -1.54 8.29 -17.05
N ASP A 125 -2.71 7.69 -16.87
CA ASP A 125 -3.94 8.10 -17.55
C ASP A 125 -4.38 9.52 -17.16
N VAL A 126 -4.33 9.90 -15.89
CA VAL A 126 -4.67 11.29 -15.48
C VAL A 126 -3.66 12.31 -16.01
N CYS A 127 -2.39 11.93 -16.14
CA CYS A 127 -1.37 12.79 -16.75
C CYS A 127 -1.61 12.94 -18.25
N ASP A 128 -1.84 11.83 -18.97
CA ASP A 128 -2.04 11.81 -20.43
C ASP A 128 -3.31 12.56 -20.83
N ARG A 129 -4.38 12.45 -20.04
CA ARG A 129 -5.64 13.17 -20.26
C ARG A 129 -5.66 14.59 -19.67
N GLY A 130 -4.58 15.03 -19.03
CA GLY A 130 -4.50 16.36 -18.42
C GLY A 130 -5.54 16.60 -17.32
N VAL A 131 -5.95 15.57 -16.58
CA VAL A 131 -6.90 15.72 -15.45
C VAL A 131 -6.22 16.52 -14.33
N PRO A 132 -6.79 17.67 -13.91
CA PRO A 132 -6.14 18.54 -12.94
C PRO A 132 -6.17 17.95 -11.53
N GLY A 133 -5.21 18.36 -10.71
CA GLY A 133 -5.14 18.04 -9.29
C GLY A 133 -4.00 17.11 -8.91
N ASP A 134 -3.67 17.13 -7.63
CA ASP A 134 -2.59 16.37 -7.01
C ASP A 134 -2.94 14.88 -6.85
N LEU A 135 -1.97 14.08 -6.44
CA LEU A 135 -2.17 12.70 -6.01
C LEU A 135 -2.23 12.65 -4.48
N LEU A 136 -3.09 11.80 -3.92
CA LEU A 136 -3.21 11.66 -2.47
C LEU A 136 -3.47 10.21 -2.06
N GLU A 137 -2.84 9.82 -0.95
CA GLU A 137 -3.16 8.62 -0.19
C GLU A 137 -3.52 9.00 1.26
N ALA A 138 -4.64 8.48 1.75
CA ALA A 138 -5.09 8.60 3.14
C ALA A 138 -4.97 7.26 3.84
N GLY A 139 -3.99 7.17 4.75
CA GLY A 139 -3.50 5.94 5.36
C GLY A 139 -2.35 5.36 4.54
N VAL A 140 -1.13 5.56 5.01
CA VAL A 140 0.09 5.35 4.22
C VAL A 140 1.02 4.29 4.82
N TRP A 141 0.85 3.98 6.12
CA TRP A 141 1.73 3.09 6.87
C TRP A 141 3.21 3.51 6.73
N ARG A 142 4.07 2.68 6.11
CA ARG A 142 5.48 2.98 5.83
C ARG A 142 5.71 3.85 4.59
N GLY A 143 4.65 4.18 3.87
CA GLY A 143 4.65 5.11 2.73
C GLY A 143 5.06 4.51 1.40
N GLY A 144 5.13 3.17 1.26
CA GLY A 144 5.63 2.57 0.01
C GLY A 144 4.80 2.92 -1.22
N MET A 145 3.48 3.03 -1.11
CA MET A 145 2.63 3.46 -2.22
C MET A 145 2.84 4.94 -2.55
N THR A 146 2.87 5.86 -1.57
CA THR A 146 3.19 7.28 -1.85
C THR A 146 4.62 7.50 -2.38
N VAL A 147 5.60 6.70 -1.96
CA VAL A 147 6.94 6.67 -2.59
C VAL A 147 6.82 6.27 -4.05
N PHE A 148 6.03 5.23 -4.36
CA PHE A 148 5.79 4.80 -5.73
C PHE A 148 5.07 5.86 -6.57
N MET A 149 4.02 6.50 -6.03
CA MET A 149 3.31 7.59 -6.70
C MET A 149 4.27 8.72 -7.10
N ARG A 150 5.18 9.12 -6.19
CA ARG A 150 6.20 10.14 -6.47
C ARG A 150 7.18 9.66 -7.55
N ALA A 151 7.58 8.39 -7.53
CA ALA A 151 8.45 7.79 -8.53
C ALA A 151 7.83 7.82 -9.94
N VAL A 152 6.55 7.49 -10.07
CA VAL A 152 5.84 7.54 -11.36
C VAL A 152 5.85 8.96 -11.93
N LEU A 153 5.55 9.98 -11.12
CA LEU A 153 5.65 11.38 -11.56
C LEU A 153 7.09 11.75 -11.99
N LYS A 154 8.11 11.32 -11.23
CA LYS A 154 9.52 11.59 -11.55
C LYS A 154 9.94 10.97 -12.87
N ALA A 155 9.59 9.70 -13.09
CA ALA A 155 9.92 8.96 -14.29
C ALA A 155 9.28 9.58 -15.55
N ARG A 156 8.09 10.15 -15.40
CA ARG A 156 7.41 10.89 -16.48
C ARG A 156 7.96 12.30 -16.72
N GLY A 157 8.85 12.80 -15.86
CA GLY A 157 9.22 14.22 -15.85
C GLY A 157 8.06 15.16 -15.49
N GLU A 158 7.02 14.65 -14.83
CA GLU A 158 5.85 15.42 -14.41
C GLU A 158 6.18 16.22 -13.14
N ASN A 159 6.16 17.55 -13.26
CA ASN A 159 6.63 18.47 -12.24
C ASN A 159 5.55 19.44 -11.76
N LEU A 160 4.27 19.23 -12.07
CA LEU A 160 3.19 20.09 -11.61
C LEU A 160 2.50 19.52 -10.36
N ARG A 161 2.17 18.22 -10.38
CA ARG A 161 1.43 17.56 -9.31
C ARG A 161 2.29 17.32 -8.07
N ARG A 162 1.66 17.40 -6.90
CA ARG A 162 2.21 16.93 -5.63
C ARG A 162 1.69 15.54 -5.28
N VAL A 163 2.38 14.87 -4.36
CA VAL A 163 1.91 13.69 -3.65
C VAL A 163 1.63 14.09 -2.20
N TRP A 164 0.38 13.97 -1.80
CA TRP A 164 -0.06 14.17 -0.42
C TRP A 164 -0.01 12.84 0.33
N VAL A 165 0.74 12.85 1.44
CA VAL A 165 0.96 11.74 2.36
C VAL A 165 0.17 12.05 3.63
N VAL A 166 -1.05 11.52 3.74
CA VAL A 166 -1.98 11.86 4.80
C VAL A 166 -2.16 10.68 5.75
N ASP A 167 -1.71 10.84 6.99
CA ASP A 167 -1.74 9.76 7.99
C ASP A 167 -1.69 10.36 9.42
N SER A 168 -2.11 9.59 10.42
CA SER A 168 -1.89 9.95 11.82
C SER A 168 -0.40 9.93 12.18
N PHE A 169 0.37 9.06 11.51
CA PHE A 169 1.73 8.65 11.85
C PHE A 169 1.85 8.16 13.30
N ALA A 170 0.74 7.63 13.82
CA ALA A 170 0.55 7.15 15.18
C ALA A 170 -0.31 5.87 15.23
N GLY A 171 -0.65 5.31 14.06
CA GLY A 171 -1.50 4.13 13.92
C GLY A 171 -2.99 4.47 13.85
N LEU A 172 -3.82 3.44 13.93
CA LEU A 172 -5.27 3.56 13.89
C LEU A 172 -5.80 4.33 15.12
N PRO A 173 -6.87 5.13 14.99
CA PRO A 173 -7.60 5.62 16.16
C PRO A 173 -8.25 4.43 16.90
N ALA A 174 -8.77 4.67 18.10
CA ALA A 174 -9.55 3.64 18.78
C ALA A 174 -10.79 3.31 17.93
N PRO A 175 -11.00 2.03 17.57
CA PRO A 175 -12.15 1.65 16.76
C PRO A 175 -13.46 1.80 17.54
N ASP A 176 -14.54 2.09 16.83
CA ASP A 176 -15.88 2.09 17.42
C ASP A 176 -16.40 0.64 17.47
N ALA A 177 -16.68 0.14 18.67
CA ALA A 177 -17.14 -1.23 18.88
C ALA A 177 -18.48 -1.53 18.18
N ASP A 178 -19.31 -0.52 17.94
CA ASP A 178 -20.60 -0.68 17.26
C ASP A 178 -20.47 -0.62 15.72
N ALA A 179 -19.42 0.03 15.21
CA ALA A 179 -19.23 0.26 13.77
C ALA A 179 -18.13 -0.61 13.14
N ASP A 180 -17.13 -1.04 13.92
CA ASP A 180 -15.91 -1.71 13.46
C ASP A 180 -15.78 -3.11 14.08
N SER A 181 -15.68 -4.12 13.22
CA SER A 181 -15.76 -5.52 13.62
C SER A 181 -14.45 -6.31 13.48
N PHE A 182 -13.43 -5.72 12.87
CA PHE A 182 -12.19 -6.41 12.50
C PHE A 182 -11.22 -6.63 13.66
N GLY A 183 -11.59 -6.23 14.88
CA GLY A 183 -10.80 -6.47 16.10
C GLY A 183 -9.48 -5.68 16.13
N TRP A 184 -9.45 -4.53 15.46
CA TRP A 184 -8.36 -3.56 15.57
C TRP A 184 -8.25 -3.02 16.99
N GLU A 185 -7.05 -2.56 17.36
CA GLU A 185 -6.81 -1.79 18.58
C GLU A 185 -6.20 -0.42 18.23
N GLY A 186 -6.46 0.57 19.07
CA GLY A 186 -5.88 1.90 18.88
C GLY A 186 -4.35 1.85 18.92
N GLY A 187 -3.70 2.51 17.95
CA GLY A 187 -2.25 2.49 17.78
C GLY A 187 -1.72 1.31 16.97
N ASP A 188 -2.57 0.39 16.52
CA ASP A 188 -2.17 -0.63 15.54
C ASP A 188 -1.62 0.05 14.28
N MET A 189 -0.65 -0.60 13.64
CA MET A 189 0.00 -0.13 12.41
C MET A 189 0.75 1.20 12.52
N ALA A 190 1.09 1.63 13.74
CA ALA A 190 1.82 2.87 13.97
C ALA A 190 3.21 2.89 13.29
N VAL A 191 3.42 3.90 12.44
CA VAL A 191 4.71 4.25 11.84
C VAL A 191 4.90 5.75 11.94
N SER A 192 6.07 6.20 12.39
CA SER A 192 6.33 7.63 12.60
C SER A 192 6.53 8.38 11.28
N LEU A 193 6.22 9.68 11.28
CA LEU A 193 6.46 10.56 10.13
C LEU A 193 7.93 10.57 9.70
N ASP A 194 8.85 10.50 10.66
CA ASP A 194 10.29 10.50 10.37
C ASP A 194 10.72 9.21 9.67
N GLU A 195 10.14 8.07 10.03
CA GLU A 195 10.37 6.80 9.34
C GLU A 195 9.85 6.87 7.90
N VAL A 196 8.63 7.39 7.68
CA VAL A 196 8.08 7.57 6.33
C VAL A 196 8.97 8.50 5.49
N LYS A 197 9.37 9.66 6.04
CA LYS A 197 10.31 10.57 5.38
C LYS A 197 11.64 9.88 5.05
N ASN A 198 12.16 9.07 5.96
CA ASN A 198 13.37 8.32 5.75
C ASN A 198 13.23 7.29 4.62
N ASN A 199 12.07 6.65 4.48
CA ASN A 199 11.78 5.80 3.34
C ASN A 199 11.82 6.61 2.04
N PHE A 200 11.16 7.77 1.93
CA PHE A 200 11.30 8.66 0.77
C PHE A 200 12.76 9.05 0.47
N MET A 201 13.55 9.37 1.50
CA MET A 201 14.98 9.72 1.34
C MET A 201 15.81 8.56 0.81
N ARG A 202 15.58 7.32 1.27
CA ARG A 202 16.28 6.12 0.80
C ARG A 202 16.15 5.91 -0.71
N TYR A 203 15.01 6.31 -1.29
CA TYR A 203 14.76 6.22 -2.72
C TYR A 203 15.13 7.50 -3.49
N GLY A 204 15.62 8.55 -2.81
CA GLY A 204 15.92 9.85 -3.44
C GLY A 204 14.66 10.53 -4.01
N LEU A 205 13.53 10.38 -3.31
CA LEU A 205 12.20 10.85 -3.72
C LEU A 205 11.57 11.81 -2.69
N LEU A 206 12.30 12.21 -1.64
CA LEU A 206 11.86 13.28 -0.76
C LEU A 206 12.24 14.65 -1.37
N ASP A 207 11.25 15.39 -1.85
CA ASP A 207 11.42 16.73 -2.41
C ASP A 207 10.20 17.64 -2.13
N ASP A 208 10.19 18.84 -2.70
CA ASP A 208 9.14 19.85 -2.55
C ASP A 208 7.78 19.45 -3.15
N ARG A 209 7.72 18.30 -3.83
CA ARG A 209 6.48 17.71 -4.38
C ARG A 209 5.87 16.66 -3.48
N VAL A 210 6.48 16.36 -2.34
CA VAL A 210 5.90 15.50 -1.31
C VAL A 210 5.44 16.36 -0.14
N ALA A 211 4.13 16.36 0.12
CA ALA A 211 3.52 17.11 1.21
C ALA A 211 2.92 16.15 2.24
N PHE A 212 3.24 16.36 3.51
CA PHE A 212 2.78 15.51 4.61
C PHE A 212 1.70 16.23 5.40
N LEU A 213 0.58 15.54 5.65
CA LEU A 213 -0.47 16.00 6.55
C LEU A 213 -0.55 15.02 7.73
N LYS A 214 0.02 15.44 8.87
CA LYS A 214 0.13 14.62 10.07
C LYS A 214 -1.04 14.83 11.02
N GLY A 215 -1.73 13.75 11.35
CA GLY A 215 -2.78 13.68 12.36
C GLY A 215 -3.99 12.88 11.87
N PHE A 216 -4.91 12.57 12.78
CA PHE A 216 -6.13 11.83 12.44
C PHE A 216 -6.97 12.59 11.40
N PHE A 217 -7.67 11.85 10.54
CA PHE A 217 -8.44 12.43 9.42
C PHE A 217 -9.52 13.41 9.91
N SER A 218 -10.30 13.03 10.93
CA SER A 218 -11.30 13.86 11.60
C SER A 218 -10.78 15.22 12.07
N VAL A 219 -9.50 15.33 12.38
CA VAL A 219 -8.86 16.57 12.88
C VAL A 219 -8.24 17.37 11.74
N THR A 220 -7.55 16.69 10.83
CA THR A 220 -6.67 17.36 9.86
C THR A 220 -7.37 17.72 8.55
N LEU A 221 -8.25 16.86 8.05
CA LEU A 221 -8.92 17.05 6.76
C LEU A 221 -9.86 18.26 6.70
N PRO A 222 -10.64 18.61 7.76
CA PRO A 222 -11.49 19.79 7.74
C PRO A 222 -10.73 21.10 7.51
N GLN A 223 -9.45 21.16 7.91
CA GLN A 223 -8.60 22.36 7.80
C GLN A 223 -7.57 22.25 6.67
N ALA A 224 -7.52 21.12 5.97
CA ALA A 224 -6.49 20.85 4.97
C ALA A 224 -6.69 21.71 3.71
N SER A 225 -5.65 22.45 3.36
CA SER A 225 -5.60 23.25 2.13
C SER A 225 -5.17 22.41 0.92
N ILE A 226 -5.97 21.39 0.59
CA ILE A 226 -5.80 20.56 -0.61
C ILE A 226 -6.74 21.12 -1.69
N PRO A 227 -6.23 21.64 -2.82
CA PRO A 227 -7.05 22.37 -3.78
C PRO A 227 -7.90 21.43 -4.67
N ALA A 228 -7.25 20.48 -5.34
CA ALA A 228 -7.88 19.52 -6.23
C ALA A 228 -7.04 18.23 -6.28
N LEU A 229 -7.70 17.11 -6.55
CA LEU A 229 -7.09 15.79 -6.66
C LEU A 229 -7.38 15.20 -8.04
N SER A 230 -6.40 14.55 -8.66
CA SER A 230 -6.59 13.70 -9.84
C SER A 230 -6.62 12.22 -9.48
N VAL A 231 -5.98 11.83 -8.37
CA VAL A 231 -6.06 10.47 -7.79
C VAL A 231 -6.24 10.58 -6.28
N LEU A 232 -7.25 9.90 -5.76
CA LEU A 232 -7.55 9.73 -4.34
C LEU A 232 -7.52 8.24 -3.99
N ARG A 233 -6.52 7.80 -3.21
CA ARG A 233 -6.47 6.47 -2.61
C ARG A 233 -6.87 6.54 -1.13
N VAL A 234 -7.83 5.71 -0.75
CA VAL A 234 -8.38 5.59 0.60
C VAL A 234 -8.03 4.22 1.17
N ASP A 235 -7.24 4.20 2.23
CA ASP A 235 -6.71 3.00 2.88
C ASP A 235 -6.75 3.21 4.40
N ALA A 236 -7.98 3.28 4.91
CA ALA A 236 -8.27 3.89 6.20
C ALA A 236 -8.76 2.89 7.26
N ASP A 237 -8.91 1.60 6.89
CA ASP A 237 -9.33 0.42 7.67
C ASP A 237 -10.67 0.48 8.44
N LEU A 238 -11.08 1.66 8.92
CA LEU A 238 -12.22 1.88 9.81
C LEU A 238 -13.35 2.60 9.07
N TYR A 239 -14.58 2.35 9.51
CA TYR A 239 -15.77 2.96 8.93
C TYR A 239 -15.72 4.50 9.02
N GLU A 240 -15.48 5.04 10.22
CA GLU A 240 -15.45 6.49 10.43
C GLU A 240 -14.29 7.16 9.68
N SER A 241 -13.09 6.57 9.74
CA SER A 241 -11.93 7.05 9.00
C SER A 241 -12.19 7.11 7.49
N THR A 242 -12.89 6.11 6.94
CA THR A 242 -13.27 6.08 5.53
C THR A 242 -14.25 7.20 5.18
N LEU A 243 -15.25 7.44 6.04
CA LEU A 243 -16.19 8.55 5.85
C LEU A 243 -15.54 9.92 5.98
N ASP A 244 -14.65 10.12 6.94
CA ASP A 244 -13.91 11.38 7.10
C ASP A 244 -13.14 11.73 5.84
N VAL A 245 -12.45 10.73 5.26
CA VAL A 245 -11.72 10.88 4.00
C VAL A 245 -12.66 11.22 2.86
N LEU A 246 -13.74 10.45 2.68
CA LEU A 246 -14.70 10.66 1.59
C LEU A 246 -15.38 12.04 1.68
N ASN A 247 -15.86 12.44 2.86
CA ASN A 247 -16.56 13.70 3.08
C ASN A 247 -15.69 14.92 2.75
N HIS A 248 -14.39 14.86 3.02
CA HIS A 248 -13.50 16.02 2.83
C HIS A 248 -12.72 15.99 1.51
N LEU A 249 -12.41 14.81 0.95
CA LEU A 249 -11.50 14.68 -0.19
C LEU A 249 -12.20 14.30 -1.49
N TYR A 250 -13.29 13.51 -1.46
CA TYR A 250 -13.99 13.15 -2.70
C TYR A 250 -14.60 14.36 -3.43
N PRO A 251 -15.11 15.41 -2.75
CA PRO A 251 -15.53 16.65 -3.43
C PRO A 251 -14.39 17.34 -4.20
N LYS A 252 -13.13 17.17 -3.75
CA LYS A 252 -11.93 17.75 -4.37
C LYS A 252 -11.40 16.90 -5.54
N LEU A 253 -11.89 15.68 -5.71
CA LEU A 253 -11.50 14.82 -6.83
C LEU A 253 -12.07 15.40 -8.13
N SER A 254 -11.21 15.70 -9.09
CA SER A 254 -11.57 16.19 -10.41
C SER A 254 -12.38 15.15 -11.18
N VAL A 255 -13.28 15.62 -12.05
CA VAL A 255 -13.93 14.74 -13.03
C VAL A 255 -12.87 14.11 -13.92
N GLY A 256 -13.04 12.83 -14.20
CA GLY A 256 -12.05 12.01 -14.88
C GLY A 256 -10.93 11.53 -13.94
N GLY A 257 -10.86 11.99 -12.70
CA GLY A 257 -9.93 11.46 -11.70
C GLY A 257 -10.35 10.08 -11.18
N TYR A 258 -9.47 9.45 -10.40
CA TYR A 258 -9.71 8.12 -9.85
C TYR A 258 -9.90 8.14 -8.33
N ALA A 259 -10.90 7.41 -7.86
CA ALA A 259 -11.09 7.08 -6.45
C ALA A 259 -10.78 5.58 -6.26
N ILE A 260 -9.86 5.27 -5.35
CA ILE A 260 -9.32 3.92 -5.12
C ILE A 260 -9.52 3.59 -3.65
N PHE A 261 -9.98 2.37 -3.34
CA PHE A 261 -10.32 1.93 -2.00
C PHE A 261 -9.66 0.58 -1.73
N ASP A 262 -8.74 0.53 -0.75
CA ASP A 262 -7.95 -0.67 -0.46
C ASP A 262 -8.81 -1.82 0.08
N ASP A 263 -9.65 -1.50 1.05
CA ASP A 263 -10.28 -2.50 1.93
C ASP A 263 -11.70 -2.91 1.54
N TYR A 264 -12.14 -2.56 0.34
CA TYR A 264 -13.55 -2.71 -0.04
C TYR A 264 -14.03 -4.16 -0.02
N GLN A 265 -13.18 -5.12 -0.42
CA GLN A 265 -13.60 -6.52 -0.48
C GLN A 265 -13.45 -7.28 0.83
N ASN A 266 -12.49 -6.91 1.66
CA ASN A 266 -12.09 -7.64 2.86
C ASN A 266 -12.63 -7.04 4.17
N LEU A 267 -12.90 -5.73 4.23
CA LEU A 267 -13.49 -5.09 5.41
C LEU A 267 -14.92 -4.65 5.10
N LYS A 268 -15.88 -5.36 5.68
CA LYS A 268 -17.32 -5.05 5.52
C LYS A 268 -17.66 -3.64 6.00
N ASP A 269 -16.93 -3.12 6.98
CA ASP A 269 -17.18 -1.82 7.58
C ASP A 269 -16.69 -0.70 6.65
N CYS A 270 -15.51 -0.85 6.03
CA CYS A 270 -15.07 0.04 4.93
C CYS A 270 -16.03 0.02 3.74
N ARG A 271 -16.45 -1.17 3.30
CA ARG A 271 -17.44 -1.32 2.22
C ARG A 271 -18.72 -0.56 2.54
N ARG A 272 -19.24 -0.71 3.76
CA ARG A 272 -20.45 -0.02 4.23
C ARG A 272 -20.30 1.49 4.15
N ALA A 273 -19.20 2.06 4.64
CA ALA A 273 -18.92 3.51 4.53
C ALA A 273 -18.93 3.99 3.07
N ILE A 274 -18.27 3.24 2.18
CA ILE A 274 -18.15 3.58 0.76
C ILE A 274 -19.52 3.52 0.07
N ASP A 275 -20.28 2.46 0.31
CA ASP A 275 -21.60 2.25 -0.30
C ASP A 275 -22.62 3.30 0.18
N GLU A 276 -22.64 3.59 1.48
CA GLU A 276 -23.51 4.63 2.06
C GLU A 276 -23.16 6.02 1.52
N TYR A 277 -21.86 6.36 1.44
CA TYR A 277 -21.42 7.63 0.85
C TYR A 277 -21.83 7.75 -0.62
N ARG A 278 -21.61 6.70 -1.41
CA ARG A 278 -22.01 6.66 -2.83
C ARG A 278 -23.52 6.83 -2.99
N HIS A 279 -24.32 6.13 -2.19
CA HIS A 279 -25.78 6.25 -2.22
C HIS A 279 -26.23 7.66 -1.86
N ALA A 280 -25.70 8.22 -0.76
CA ALA A 280 -26.06 9.57 -0.29
C ALA A 280 -25.73 10.68 -1.31
N HIS A 281 -24.69 10.48 -2.13
CA HIS A 281 -24.24 11.45 -3.14
C HIS A 281 -24.66 11.10 -4.58
N GLY A 282 -25.46 10.05 -4.78
CA GLY A 282 -25.91 9.64 -6.11
C GLY A 282 -24.79 9.19 -7.05
N ILE A 283 -23.69 8.63 -6.51
CA ILE A 283 -22.53 8.18 -7.28
C ILE A 283 -22.82 6.79 -7.84
N SER A 284 -22.98 6.72 -9.16
CA SER A 284 -23.25 5.48 -9.91
C SER A 284 -22.07 5.02 -10.78
N ASP A 285 -20.89 5.65 -10.62
CA ASP A 285 -19.68 5.28 -11.36
C ASP A 285 -19.36 3.79 -11.18
N PRO A 286 -19.09 3.02 -12.26
CA PRO A 286 -18.84 1.59 -12.17
C PRO A 286 -17.62 1.26 -11.31
N ILE A 287 -17.80 0.37 -10.34
CA ILE A 287 -16.72 -0.16 -9.51
C ILE A 287 -15.98 -1.24 -10.29
N THR A 288 -14.65 -1.11 -10.38
CA THR A 288 -13.76 -2.10 -10.98
C THR A 288 -12.87 -2.71 -9.90
N THR A 289 -12.81 -4.04 -9.87
CA THR A 289 -11.92 -4.79 -8.96
C THR A 289 -10.47 -4.68 -9.42
N ILE A 290 -9.57 -4.46 -8.47
CA ILE A 290 -8.11 -4.47 -8.70
C ILE A 290 -7.56 -5.87 -8.40
N ASP A 291 -7.86 -6.36 -7.20
CA ASP A 291 -7.40 -7.64 -6.68
C ASP A 291 -8.43 -8.19 -5.66
N SER A 292 -8.04 -9.16 -4.84
CA SER A 292 -8.93 -9.75 -3.83
C SER A 292 -9.43 -8.80 -2.73
N ARG A 293 -8.93 -7.55 -2.68
CA ARG A 293 -9.23 -6.55 -1.64
C ARG A 293 -9.74 -5.25 -2.23
N ALA A 294 -8.96 -4.67 -3.14
CA ALA A 294 -9.14 -3.29 -3.56
C ALA A 294 -10.05 -3.15 -4.78
N VAL A 295 -10.70 -1.98 -4.84
CA VAL A 295 -11.52 -1.55 -5.97
C VAL A 295 -11.23 -0.10 -6.32
N PHE A 296 -11.64 0.33 -7.50
CA PHE A 296 -11.58 1.73 -7.89
C PHE A 296 -12.71 2.09 -8.85
N TRP A 297 -12.94 3.38 -9.03
CA TRP A 297 -13.72 3.90 -10.14
C TRP A 297 -13.13 5.22 -10.64
N ARG A 298 -13.49 5.57 -11.88
CA ARG A 298 -13.21 6.90 -12.45
C ARG A 298 -14.41 7.80 -12.21
N LYS A 299 -14.20 8.96 -11.62
CA LYS A 299 -15.26 9.94 -11.35
C LYS A 299 -15.83 10.48 -12.67
N SER A 300 -17.12 10.31 -12.92
CA SER A 300 -17.79 10.92 -14.07
C SER A 300 -18.32 12.31 -13.75
N ASP A 301 -18.62 13.07 -14.80
CA ASP A 301 -19.50 14.23 -14.69
C ASP A 301 -20.86 13.72 -14.18
N GLY A 302 -21.30 14.24 -13.02
CA GLY A 302 -22.56 13.84 -12.42
C GLY A 302 -23.76 13.99 -13.37
N PRO A 303 -24.93 13.43 -13.03
CA PRO A 303 -26.09 13.38 -13.93
C PRO A 303 -26.57 14.74 -14.48
N ASN A 304 -26.14 15.87 -13.88
CA ASN A 304 -26.52 17.23 -14.29
C ASN A 304 -25.62 17.88 -15.38
N ALA A 305 -24.56 17.23 -15.86
CA ALA A 305 -23.66 17.84 -16.86
C ALA A 305 -23.99 17.47 -18.32
N ARG A 306 -25.01 16.63 -18.56
CA ARG A 306 -25.43 16.25 -19.92
C ARG A 306 -26.51 17.16 -20.53
N SER A 307 -26.75 18.34 -19.95
CA SER A 307 -27.82 19.26 -20.37
C SER A 307 -27.37 20.69 -20.63
N SER A 308 -26.13 20.89 -21.07
CA SER A 308 -25.63 22.20 -21.55
C SER A 308 -24.93 22.06 -22.88
#